data_AF-A0A974AWX7-F1
#
_entry.id   AF-A0A974AWX7-F1
#
_cell.length_a   1.000
_cell.length_b   1.000
_cell.length_c   1.000
_cell.angle_alpha   90.00
_cell.angle_beta   90.00
_cell.angle_gamma   90.00
#
_symmetry.space_group_name_H-M   'P 1'
#
loop_
_entity.id
_entity.type
_entity.pdbx_description
1 polymer ?
#
loop_
_entity_poly.entity_id
_entity_poly.type
_entity_poly.pdbx_seq_one_letter_code
_entity_poly.pdbx_strand_id
1 'polypeptide(L)'
;MTDSESRKLILVPEFPPVPKDVRALLGPSWTVDGEKPRHYEDLINRIGAAVGAVDIIDWLMVSDLVNITWDIQRFRRVQASTIKLGRRQAMEQALLKCLPHERNRKTLKDDADVFAQNWFRDDEKTTPYVESVIANAGLSMEDITSIALTCQAEELDRIDEQIERCENRRDKILQRIERRHTGWGKRVQRAAEETVDAEFQEIAPVALNRPANDASERPS
;
A
#
# COMPACT_ATOMS: atom_id res chain seq x y z
N MET A 1 -25.50 25.38 32.26
CA MET A 1 -25.29 23.97 31.86
C MET A 1 -24.97 23.95 30.38
N THR A 2 -23.70 24.24 30.12
CA THR A 2 -23.04 24.27 28.82
C THR A 2 -22.12 23.07 28.79
N ASP A 3 -22.36 22.10 27.93
CA ASP A 3 -21.28 21.51 27.13
C ASP A 3 -21.88 20.65 26.02
N SER A 4 -22.06 21.28 24.86
CA SER A 4 -22.17 20.56 23.59
C SER A 4 -20.74 20.49 23.06
N GLU A 5 -19.98 19.52 23.56
CA GLU A 5 -18.62 19.25 23.10
C GLU A 5 -18.69 18.93 21.61
N SER A 6 -18.29 19.96 20.85
CA SER A 6 -18.07 19.89 19.42
C SER A 6 -17.01 18.83 19.18
N ARG A 7 -17.43 17.67 18.65
CA ARG A 7 -16.51 16.73 18.00
C ARG A 7 -15.77 17.50 16.92
N LYS A 8 -14.54 17.95 17.23
CA LYS A 8 -13.57 18.36 16.23
C LYS A 8 -13.38 17.16 15.31
N LEU A 9 -14.06 17.19 14.16
CA LEU A 9 -13.60 16.44 12.99
C LEU A 9 -12.14 16.85 12.83
N ILE A 10 -11.24 15.90 13.02
CA ILE A 10 -9.85 16.07 12.60
C ILE A 10 -9.96 16.32 11.10
N LEU A 11 -9.80 17.58 10.69
CA LEU A 11 -9.60 17.96 9.30
C LEU A 11 -8.35 17.22 8.86
N VAL A 12 -8.56 16.08 8.21
CA VAL A 12 -7.52 15.42 7.44
C VAL A 12 -7.04 16.49 6.46
N PRO A 13 -5.75 16.87 6.45
CA PRO A 13 -5.26 17.86 5.52
C PRO A 13 -5.64 17.40 4.10
N GLU A 14 -6.36 18.27 3.39
CA GLU A 14 -6.78 18.00 2.03
C GLU A 14 -5.52 18.08 1.16
N PHE A 15 -5.07 16.93 0.66
CA PHE A 15 -3.90 16.86 -0.20
C PHE A 15 -4.29 17.31 -1.61
N PRO A 16 -3.39 18.00 -2.35
CA PRO A 16 -3.69 18.42 -3.71
C PRO A 16 -4.09 17.20 -4.54
N PRO A 17 -5.22 17.26 -5.27
CA PRO A 17 -5.65 16.14 -6.09
C PRO A 17 -4.70 15.93 -7.26
N VAL A 18 -4.63 14.70 -7.77
CA VAL A 18 -3.97 14.42 -9.06
C VAL A 18 -4.47 15.41 -10.12
N PRO A 19 -3.58 16.08 -10.89
CA PRO A 19 -3.98 16.95 -11.98
C PRO A 19 -4.95 16.24 -12.94
N LYS A 20 -5.98 16.96 -13.42
CA LYS A 20 -7.09 16.33 -14.18
C LYS A 20 -6.65 15.66 -15.47
N ASP A 21 -5.73 16.29 -16.19
CA ASP A 21 -5.10 15.78 -17.41
C ASP A 21 -4.30 14.51 -17.13
N VAL A 22 -3.50 14.52 -16.06
CA VAL A 22 -2.76 13.33 -15.59
C VAL A 22 -3.72 12.21 -15.18
N ARG A 23 -4.77 12.52 -14.40
CA ARG A 23 -5.77 11.54 -13.95
C ARG A 23 -6.45 10.86 -15.15
N ALA A 24 -6.76 11.62 -16.20
CA ALA A 24 -7.35 11.08 -17.43
C ALA A 24 -6.41 10.09 -18.13
N LEU A 25 -5.09 10.32 -18.11
CA LEU A 25 -4.09 9.41 -18.66
C LEU A 25 -3.88 8.14 -17.81
N LEU A 26 -3.99 8.25 -16.49
CA LEU A 26 -3.85 7.11 -15.57
C LEU A 26 -5.05 6.14 -15.62
N GLY A 27 -6.18 6.54 -16.21
CA GLY A 27 -7.39 5.72 -16.29
C GLY A 27 -8.15 5.62 -14.95
N PRO A 28 -9.23 4.85 -14.83
CA PRO A 28 -10.01 4.76 -13.58
C PRO A 28 -9.24 4.10 -12.43
N SER A 29 -9.69 4.29 -11.19
CA SER A 29 -9.12 3.63 -10.01
C SER A 29 -9.25 2.11 -10.13
N TRP A 30 -8.16 1.40 -9.84
CA TRP A 30 -8.13 -0.06 -9.98
C TRP A 30 -8.69 -0.76 -8.73
N THR A 31 -10.02 -0.74 -8.60
CA THR A 31 -10.75 -1.38 -7.49
C THR A 31 -11.54 -2.60 -7.96
N VAL A 32 -11.67 -3.59 -7.09
CA VAL A 32 -12.62 -4.72 -7.25
C VAL A 32 -13.85 -4.56 -6.35
N ASP A 33 -14.85 -5.42 -6.53
CA ASP A 33 -16.08 -5.40 -5.72
C ASP A 33 -15.79 -5.42 -4.21
N GLY A 34 -16.47 -4.52 -3.49
CA GLY A 34 -16.28 -4.33 -2.04
C GLY A 34 -15.15 -3.35 -1.67
N GLU A 35 -14.29 -2.96 -2.61
CA GLU A 35 -13.30 -1.89 -2.38
C GLU A 35 -13.94 -0.51 -2.60
N LYS A 36 -13.46 0.50 -1.87
CA LYS A 36 -13.99 1.87 -1.95
C LYS A 36 -13.09 2.73 -2.84
N PRO A 37 -13.54 3.16 -4.04
CA PRO A 37 -12.74 3.99 -4.94
C PRO A 37 -12.20 5.27 -4.29
N ARG A 38 -12.96 5.86 -3.36
CA ARG A 38 -12.52 7.04 -2.59
C ARG A 38 -11.23 6.81 -1.82
N HIS A 39 -11.07 5.65 -1.19
CA HIS A 39 -9.85 5.34 -0.43
C HIS A 39 -8.63 5.19 -1.35
N TYR A 40 -8.83 4.70 -2.57
CA TYR A 40 -7.77 4.64 -3.58
C TYR A 40 -7.34 6.06 -3.99
N GLU A 41 -8.32 6.93 -4.28
CA GLU A 41 -8.08 8.33 -4.63
C GLU A 41 -7.40 9.10 -3.48
N ASP A 42 -7.81 8.86 -2.24
CA ASP A 42 -7.15 9.44 -1.07
C ASP A 42 -5.69 8.99 -0.95
N LEU A 43 -5.39 7.73 -1.26
CA LEU A 43 -4.05 7.17 -1.19
C LEU A 43 -3.13 7.78 -2.25
N ILE A 44 -3.60 7.88 -3.51
CA ILE A 44 -2.79 8.48 -4.59
C ILE A 44 -2.51 9.96 -4.34
N ASN A 45 -3.48 10.71 -3.82
CA ASN A 45 -3.27 12.13 -3.48
C ASN A 45 -2.25 12.29 -2.35
N ARG A 46 -2.34 11.46 -1.30
CA ARG A 46 -1.39 11.47 -0.17
C ARG A 46 0.02 11.10 -0.59
N ILE A 47 0.17 10.04 -1.38
CA ILE A 47 1.48 9.59 -1.85
C ILE A 47 2.06 10.61 -2.84
N GLY A 48 1.26 11.13 -3.77
CA GLY A 48 1.68 12.18 -4.69
C GLY A 48 2.19 13.43 -3.97
N ALA A 49 1.48 13.88 -2.93
CA ALA A 49 1.90 15.00 -2.11
C ALA A 49 3.14 14.70 -1.26
N ALA A 50 3.26 13.50 -0.69
CA ALA A 50 4.41 13.10 0.13
C ALA A 50 5.69 12.95 -0.70
N VAL A 51 5.56 12.45 -1.93
CA VAL A 51 6.64 12.38 -2.90
C VAL A 51 6.94 13.80 -3.44
N GLY A 52 5.95 14.67 -3.54
CA GLY A 52 6.12 15.96 -4.21
C GLY A 52 6.15 15.80 -5.72
N ALA A 53 5.26 14.96 -6.26
CA ALA A 53 5.17 14.68 -7.68
C ALA A 53 4.88 15.96 -8.49
N VAL A 54 5.76 16.28 -9.46
CA VAL A 54 5.67 17.51 -10.24
C VAL A 54 5.26 17.24 -11.68
N ASP A 55 5.76 16.14 -12.26
CA ASP A 55 5.54 15.80 -13.67
C ASP A 55 4.88 14.44 -13.87
N ILE A 56 4.54 14.13 -15.13
CA ILE A 56 3.86 12.89 -15.51
C ILE A 56 4.66 11.62 -15.13
N ILE A 57 5.99 11.69 -15.11
CA ILE A 57 6.82 10.53 -14.73
C ILE A 57 6.66 10.27 -13.24
N ASP A 58 6.65 11.32 -12.42
CA ASP A 58 6.41 11.16 -10.98
C ASP A 58 5.02 10.58 -10.73
N TRP A 59 3.99 11.06 -11.43
CA TRP A 59 2.63 10.56 -11.29
C TRP A 59 2.45 9.11 -11.76
N LEU A 60 3.15 8.68 -12.82
CA LEU A 60 3.18 7.28 -13.23
C LEU A 60 3.79 6.39 -12.13
N MET A 61 4.91 6.82 -11.56
CA MET A 61 5.58 6.09 -10.47
C MET A 61 4.74 6.05 -9.19
N VAL A 62 4.07 7.16 -8.87
CA VAL A 62 3.11 7.25 -7.77
C VAL A 62 1.92 6.32 -8.00
N SER A 63 1.38 6.26 -9.23
CA SER A 63 0.29 5.35 -9.57
C SER A 63 0.71 3.90 -9.40
N ASP A 64 1.89 3.51 -9.89
CA ASP A 64 2.41 2.15 -9.70
C ASP A 64 2.59 1.80 -8.22
N LEU A 65 3.13 2.75 -7.44
CA LEU A 65 3.31 2.60 -6.00
C LEU A 65 1.98 2.41 -5.26
N VAL A 66 0.95 3.17 -5.64
CA VAL A 66 -0.41 3.04 -5.10
C VAL A 66 -1.01 1.69 -5.47
N ASN A 67 -0.93 1.29 -6.74
CA ASN A 67 -1.43 -0.01 -7.22
C ASN A 67 -0.80 -1.18 -6.46
N ILE A 68 0.52 -1.17 -6.31
CA ILE A 68 1.24 -2.22 -5.57
C ILE A 68 0.84 -2.24 -4.09
N THR A 69 0.71 -1.06 -3.48
CA THR A 69 0.24 -0.95 -2.09
C THR A 69 -1.17 -1.53 -1.94
N TRP A 70 -2.04 -1.26 -2.92
CA TRP A 70 -3.40 -1.78 -2.97
C TRP A 70 -3.43 -3.30 -3.11
N ASP A 71 -2.60 -3.86 -4.00
CA ASP A 71 -2.45 -5.30 -4.19
C ASP A 71 -1.94 -6.02 -2.93
N ILE A 72 -0.96 -5.45 -2.23
CA ILE A 72 -0.50 -6.02 -0.95
C ILE A 72 -1.65 -6.12 0.04
N GLN A 73 -2.45 -5.06 0.18
CA GLN A 73 -3.62 -5.08 1.06
C GLN A 73 -4.66 -6.09 0.61
N ARG A 74 -4.88 -6.22 -0.71
CA ARG A 74 -5.79 -7.20 -1.30
C ARG A 74 -5.33 -8.62 -1.00
N PHE A 75 -4.07 -8.94 -1.24
CA PHE A 75 -3.51 -10.26 -0.95
C PHE A 75 -3.55 -10.61 0.54
N ARG A 76 -3.31 -9.64 1.44
CA ARG A 76 -3.50 -9.87 2.90
C ARG A 76 -4.95 -10.16 3.27
N ARG A 77 -5.93 -9.51 2.63
CA ARG A 77 -7.36 -9.86 2.80
C ARG A 77 -7.69 -11.25 2.26
N VAL A 78 -7.10 -11.62 1.12
CA VAL A 78 -7.24 -12.96 0.55
C VAL A 78 -6.64 -14.01 1.50
N GLN A 79 -5.44 -13.80 2.03
CA GLN A 79 -4.80 -14.68 3.02
C GLN A 79 -5.71 -14.93 4.23
N ALA A 80 -6.25 -13.87 4.83
CA ALA A 80 -7.20 -13.99 5.94
C ALA A 80 -8.47 -14.76 5.55
N SER A 81 -8.97 -14.55 4.33
CA SER A 81 -10.14 -15.26 3.79
C SER A 81 -9.84 -16.73 3.52
N THR A 82 -8.65 -17.06 3.01
CA THR A 82 -8.19 -18.43 2.78
C THR A 82 -8.11 -19.21 4.08
N ILE A 83 -7.55 -18.62 5.14
CA ILE A 83 -7.53 -19.22 6.48
C ILE A 83 -8.95 -19.43 6.99
N LYS A 84 -9.80 -18.41 6.88
CA LYS A 84 -11.21 -18.49 7.33
C LYS A 84 -11.95 -19.62 6.62
N LEU A 85 -11.89 -19.69 5.29
CA LEU A 85 -12.54 -20.74 4.51
C LEU A 85 -11.92 -22.12 4.77
N GLY A 86 -10.61 -22.18 4.96
CA GLY A 86 -9.88 -23.39 5.34
C GLY A 86 -10.36 -23.96 6.68
N ARG A 87 -10.71 -23.13 7.66
CA ARG A 87 -11.26 -23.60 8.95
C ARG A 87 -12.58 -24.35 8.80
N ARG A 88 -13.46 -23.94 7.87
CA ARG A 88 -14.69 -24.69 7.57
C ARG A 88 -14.37 -26.08 7.03
N GLN A 89 -13.46 -26.15 6.07
CA GLN A 89 -13.04 -27.42 5.46
C GLN A 89 -12.33 -28.34 6.49
N ALA A 90 -11.48 -27.78 7.35
CA ALA A 90 -10.83 -28.52 8.42
C ALA A 90 -11.85 -29.09 9.42
N MET A 91 -12.88 -28.31 9.78
CA MET A 91 -13.96 -28.77 10.64
C MET A 91 -14.73 -29.94 10.01
N GLU A 92 -15.09 -29.83 8.72
CA GLU A 92 -15.75 -30.93 7.98
C GLU A 92 -14.91 -32.22 8.02
N GLN A 93 -13.60 -32.11 7.77
CA GLN A 93 -12.68 -33.25 7.82
C GLN A 93 -12.53 -33.87 9.20
N ALA A 94 -12.51 -33.03 10.25
CA ALA A 94 -12.46 -33.51 11.63
C ALA A 94 -13.76 -34.24 11.99
N LEU A 95 -14.92 -33.64 11.70
CA LEU A 95 -16.24 -34.23 11.95
C LEU A 95 -16.42 -35.56 11.24
N LEU A 96 -15.96 -35.70 9.99
CA LEU A 96 -16.03 -36.97 9.26
C LEU A 96 -15.34 -38.13 10.00
N LYS A 97 -14.30 -37.83 10.80
CA LYS A 97 -13.56 -38.83 11.59
C LYS A 97 -14.14 -39.04 12.99
N CYS A 98 -14.80 -38.02 13.55
CA CYS A 98 -15.27 -38.01 14.93
C CYS A 98 -16.74 -38.44 15.07
N LEU A 99 -17.55 -38.27 14.01
CA LEU A 99 -18.95 -38.66 14.04
C LEU A 99 -19.10 -40.20 14.11
N PRO A 100 -20.12 -40.72 14.83
CA PRO A 100 -20.35 -42.15 14.95
C PRO A 100 -20.55 -42.83 13.58
N HIS A 101 -19.84 -43.93 13.36
CA HIS A 101 -19.85 -44.68 12.09
C HIS A 101 -21.11 -45.54 11.89
N GLU A 102 -22.09 -45.45 12.78
CA GLU A 102 -23.36 -46.18 12.70
C GLU A 102 -24.25 -45.71 11.53
N ARG A 103 -23.93 -44.55 10.93
CA ARG A 103 -24.60 -44.01 9.74
C ARG A 103 -23.90 -44.50 8.46
N ASN A 104 -24.67 -44.68 7.38
CA ASN A 104 -24.11 -44.95 6.06
C ASN A 104 -23.07 -43.86 5.68
N ARG A 105 -21.98 -44.23 4.99
CA ARG A 105 -20.88 -43.31 4.63
C ARG A 105 -21.33 -42.06 3.86
N LYS A 106 -22.39 -42.16 3.03
CA LYS A 106 -22.95 -41.00 2.32
C LYS A 106 -23.63 -40.02 3.28
N THR A 107 -24.48 -40.53 4.18
CA THR A 107 -25.15 -39.71 5.20
C THR A 107 -24.14 -39.06 6.16
N LEU A 108 -23.03 -39.74 6.48
CA LEU A 108 -21.98 -39.18 7.34
C LEU A 108 -21.29 -37.95 6.72
N LYS A 109 -21.03 -37.98 5.41
CA LYS A 109 -20.41 -36.86 4.70
C LYS A 109 -21.36 -35.65 4.64
N ASP A 110 -22.63 -35.90 4.31
CA ASP A 110 -23.65 -34.86 4.23
C ASP A 110 -23.86 -34.21 5.62
N ASP A 111 -23.89 -35.01 6.69
CA ASP A 111 -23.97 -34.51 8.07
C ASP A 111 -22.76 -33.66 8.45
N ALA A 112 -21.54 -34.11 8.13
CA ALA A 112 -20.32 -33.38 8.44
C ALA A 112 -20.25 -32.01 7.75
N ASP A 113 -20.65 -31.93 6.47
CA ASP A 113 -20.70 -30.66 5.74
C ASP A 113 -21.74 -29.71 6.33
N VAL A 114 -22.96 -30.20 6.64
CA VAL A 114 -24.01 -29.40 7.26
C VAL A 114 -23.58 -28.85 8.62
N PHE A 115 -23.01 -29.70 9.47
CA PHE A 115 -22.52 -29.27 10.78
C PHE A 115 -21.37 -28.27 10.68
N ALA A 116 -20.39 -28.52 9.79
CA ALA A 116 -19.29 -27.58 9.56
C ALA A 116 -19.79 -26.25 9.00
N GLN A 117 -20.80 -26.24 8.12
CA GLN A 117 -21.38 -25.02 7.57
C GLN A 117 -22.14 -24.22 8.62
N ASN A 118 -22.93 -24.87 9.48
CA ASN A 118 -23.66 -24.20 10.54
C ASN A 118 -22.71 -23.66 11.62
N TRP A 119 -21.69 -24.44 11.99
CA TRP A 119 -20.61 -23.97 12.86
C TRP A 119 -19.90 -22.74 12.27
N PHE A 120 -19.58 -22.76 10.98
CA PHE A 120 -18.92 -21.62 10.30
C PHE A 120 -19.77 -20.34 10.24
N ARG A 121 -21.09 -20.46 10.41
CA ARG A 121 -22.04 -19.35 10.49
C ARG A 121 -22.30 -18.90 11.93
N ASP A 122 -21.58 -19.45 12.91
CA ASP A 122 -21.78 -19.23 14.34
C ASP A 122 -23.22 -19.56 14.78
N ASP A 123 -23.79 -20.66 14.25
CA ASP A 123 -25.13 -21.11 14.64
C ASP A 123 -25.16 -21.50 16.12
N GLU A 124 -26.03 -20.84 16.90
CA GLU A 124 -26.09 -20.96 18.36
C GLU A 124 -26.38 -22.40 18.84
N LYS A 125 -27.10 -23.18 18.04
CA LYS A 125 -27.47 -24.56 18.39
C LYS A 125 -26.40 -25.57 17.99
N THR A 126 -25.81 -25.39 16.82
CA THR A 126 -24.86 -26.34 16.24
C THR A 126 -23.47 -26.20 16.83
N THR A 127 -23.05 -24.97 17.15
CA THR A 127 -21.68 -24.69 17.61
C THR A 127 -21.30 -25.46 18.87
N PRO A 128 -22.10 -25.47 19.96
CA PRO A 128 -21.76 -26.24 21.16
C PRO A 128 -21.70 -27.75 20.91
N TYR A 129 -22.57 -28.25 20.02
CA TYR A 129 -22.58 -29.67 19.67
C TYR A 129 -21.30 -30.06 18.92
N VAL A 130 -20.93 -29.30 17.88
CA VAL A 130 -19.70 -29.55 17.10
C VAL A 130 -18.46 -29.51 17.99
N GLU A 131 -18.37 -28.52 18.88
CA GLU A 131 -17.26 -28.40 19.84
C GLU A 131 -17.20 -29.61 20.79
N SER A 132 -18.35 -30.11 21.26
CA SER A 132 -18.38 -31.31 22.10
C SER A 132 -17.94 -32.57 21.35
N VAL A 133 -18.31 -32.72 20.07
CA VAL A 133 -17.95 -33.88 19.24
C VAL A 133 -16.44 -33.95 19.03
N ILE A 134 -15.79 -32.83 18.70
CA ILE A 134 -14.34 -32.80 18.50
C ILE A 134 -13.59 -32.96 19.83
N ALA A 135 -14.08 -32.38 20.93
CA ALA A 135 -13.47 -32.50 22.25
C ALA A 135 -13.51 -33.95 22.77
N ASN A 136 -14.61 -34.66 22.55
CA ASN A 136 -14.73 -36.09 22.89
C ASN A 136 -13.77 -36.97 22.06
N ALA A 137 -13.36 -36.50 20.88
CA ALA A 137 -12.34 -37.14 20.06
C ALA A 137 -10.91 -36.70 20.43
N GLY A 138 -10.74 -35.86 21.45
CA GLY A 138 -9.44 -35.35 21.90
C GLY A 138 -8.87 -34.22 21.05
N LEU A 139 -9.68 -33.60 20.18
CA LEU A 139 -9.28 -32.46 19.36
C LEU A 139 -9.73 -31.14 19.97
N SER A 140 -8.85 -30.15 19.88
CA SER A 140 -9.11 -28.75 20.26
C SER A 140 -9.42 -27.88 19.04
N MET A 141 -9.93 -26.66 19.28
CA MET A 141 -10.08 -25.65 18.23
C MET A 141 -8.74 -25.19 17.63
N GLU A 142 -7.66 -25.31 18.39
CA GLU A 142 -6.30 -25.07 17.89
C GLU A 142 -5.91 -26.15 16.88
N ASP A 143 -6.23 -27.42 17.13
CA ASP A 143 -5.98 -28.52 16.18
C ASP A 143 -6.74 -28.30 14.87
N ILE A 144 -8.00 -27.86 14.93
CA ILE A 144 -8.78 -27.51 13.73
C ILE A 144 -8.09 -26.38 12.95
N THR A 145 -7.53 -25.39 13.65
CA THR A 145 -6.81 -24.29 13.02
C THR A 145 -5.48 -24.76 12.40
N SER A 146 -4.76 -25.64 13.07
CA SER A 146 -3.54 -26.28 12.55
C SER A 146 -3.81 -27.10 11.29
N ILE A 147 -4.90 -27.89 11.28
CA ILE A 147 -5.35 -28.63 10.10
C ILE A 147 -5.68 -27.66 8.96
N ALA A 148 -6.42 -26.58 9.25
CA ALA A 148 -6.76 -25.58 8.25
C ALA A 148 -5.52 -24.95 7.61
N LEU A 149 -4.53 -24.56 8.41
CA LEU A 149 -3.27 -24.00 7.93
C LEU A 149 -2.49 -25.01 7.10
N THR A 150 -2.39 -26.25 7.58
CA THR A 150 -1.68 -27.33 6.87
C THR A 150 -2.34 -27.64 5.52
N CYS A 151 -3.67 -27.71 5.47
CA CYS A 151 -4.40 -27.95 4.21
C CYS A 151 -4.32 -26.78 3.23
N GLN A 152 -4.15 -25.55 3.71
CA GLN A 152 -4.06 -24.35 2.88
C GLN A 152 -2.61 -23.90 2.64
N ALA A 153 -1.62 -24.65 3.11
CA ALA A 153 -0.22 -24.24 3.11
C ALA A 153 0.26 -23.80 1.71
N GLU A 154 0.01 -24.61 0.68
CA GLU A 154 0.43 -24.27 -0.69
C GLU A 154 -0.20 -22.98 -1.22
N GLU A 155 -1.47 -22.72 -0.92
CA GLU A 155 -2.13 -21.48 -1.35
C GLU A 155 -1.66 -20.27 -0.54
N LEU A 156 -1.41 -20.46 0.76
CA LEU A 156 -0.85 -19.41 1.62
C LEU A 156 0.57 -19.05 1.18
N ASP A 157 1.41 -20.03 0.88
CA ASP A 157 2.77 -19.82 0.35
C ASP A 157 2.72 -19.04 -0.97
N ARG A 158 1.82 -19.42 -1.89
CA ARG A 158 1.64 -18.67 -3.15
C ARG A 158 1.22 -17.23 -2.92
N ILE A 159 0.31 -16.98 -1.97
CA ILE A 159 -0.13 -15.62 -1.63
C ILE A 159 1.04 -14.83 -1.02
N ASP A 160 1.81 -15.43 -0.12
CA ASP A 160 2.97 -14.80 0.50
C ASP A 160 4.05 -14.47 -0.53
N GLU A 161 4.33 -15.35 -1.50
CA GLU A 161 5.23 -15.03 -2.61
C GLU A 161 4.71 -13.85 -3.45
N GLN A 162 3.40 -13.72 -3.67
CA GLN A 162 2.84 -12.57 -4.38
C GLN A 162 3.01 -11.28 -3.57
N ILE A 163 2.80 -11.33 -2.25
CA ILE A 163 3.04 -10.21 -1.35
C ILE A 163 4.52 -9.80 -1.41
N GLU A 164 5.43 -10.76 -1.29
CA GLU A 164 6.88 -10.51 -1.34
C GLU A 164 7.29 -9.90 -2.69
N ARG A 165 6.77 -10.43 -3.81
CA ARG A 165 7.00 -9.85 -5.15
C ARG A 165 6.52 -8.40 -5.23
N CYS A 166 5.36 -8.10 -4.67
CA CYS A 166 4.82 -6.74 -4.64
C CYS A 166 5.66 -5.82 -3.74
N GLU A 167 6.05 -6.26 -2.54
CA GLU A 167 6.89 -5.48 -1.62
C GLU A 167 8.26 -5.17 -2.26
N ASN A 168 8.88 -6.16 -2.89
CA ASN A 168 10.12 -5.96 -3.65
C ASN A 168 9.97 -4.95 -4.81
N ARG A 169 8.83 -4.94 -5.51
CA ARG A 169 8.56 -3.94 -6.57
C ARG A 169 8.33 -2.56 -5.98
N ARG A 170 7.58 -2.46 -4.87
CA ARG A 170 7.35 -1.22 -4.13
C ARG A 170 8.66 -0.56 -3.76
N ASP A 171 9.57 -1.32 -3.15
CA ASP A 171 10.85 -0.81 -2.67
C ASP A 171 11.73 -0.32 -3.83
N LYS A 172 11.72 -1.03 -4.97
CA LYS A 172 12.41 -0.59 -6.19
C LYS A 172 11.85 0.73 -6.73
N ILE A 173 10.53 0.94 -6.68
CA ILE A 173 9.91 2.20 -7.12
C ILE A 173 10.29 3.33 -6.16
N LEU A 174 10.21 3.11 -4.85
CA LEU A 174 10.61 4.09 -3.84
C LEU A 174 12.06 4.54 -4.04
N GLN A 175 12.99 3.59 -4.25
CA GLN A 175 14.38 3.91 -4.55
C GLN A 175 14.55 4.71 -5.85
N ARG A 176 13.73 4.43 -6.88
CA ARG A 176 13.78 5.20 -8.14
C ARG A 176 13.28 6.63 -7.94
N ILE A 177 12.22 6.82 -7.14
CA ILE A 177 11.68 8.14 -6.80
C ILE A 177 12.77 8.96 -6.07
N GLU A 178 13.39 8.38 -5.04
CA GLU A 178 14.44 9.03 -4.28
C GLU A 178 15.65 9.42 -5.15
N ARG A 179 16.10 8.52 -6.03
CA ARG A 179 17.18 8.80 -7.00
C ARG A 179 16.82 9.92 -7.96
N ARG A 180 15.56 9.98 -8.41
CA ARG A 180 15.09 11.04 -9.31
C ARG A 180 15.14 12.40 -8.62
N HIS A 181 14.66 12.49 -7.38
CA HIS A 181 14.66 13.75 -6.62
C HIS A 181 16.07 14.20 -6.26
N THR A 182 16.93 13.31 -5.78
CA THR A 182 18.33 13.65 -5.49
C THR A 182 19.08 14.08 -6.75
N GLY A 183 18.85 13.39 -7.87
CA GLY A 183 19.40 13.77 -9.17
C GLY A 183 18.88 15.13 -9.66
N TRP A 184 17.60 15.42 -9.45
CA TRP A 184 17.01 16.71 -9.78
C TRP A 184 17.58 17.83 -8.91
N GLY A 185 17.66 17.65 -7.59
CA GLY A 185 18.25 18.62 -6.67
C GLY A 185 19.69 18.99 -7.05
N LYS A 186 20.51 18.00 -7.41
CA LYS A 186 21.88 18.24 -7.91
C LYS A 186 21.92 19.04 -9.21
N ARG A 187 21.00 18.77 -10.16
CA ARG A 187 20.94 19.53 -11.43
C ARG A 187 20.51 20.97 -11.19
N VAL A 188 19.52 21.19 -10.33
CA VAL A 188 19.06 22.53 -9.95
C VAL A 188 20.18 23.30 -9.25
N GLN A 189 20.88 22.67 -8.30
CA GLN A 189 22.02 23.29 -7.62
C GLN A 189 23.11 23.71 -8.60
N ARG A 190 23.53 22.83 -9.51
CA ARG A 190 24.54 23.16 -10.52
C ARG A 190 24.11 24.31 -11.42
N ALA A 191 22.87 24.29 -11.91
CA ALA A 191 22.35 25.36 -12.77
C ALA A 191 22.29 26.72 -12.04
N ALA A 192 21.97 26.71 -10.74
CA ALA A 192 22.03 27.90 -9.91
C ALA A 192 23.47 28.41 -9.73
N GLU A 193 24.43 27.52 -9.43
CA GLU A 193 25.87 27.85 -9.34
C GLU A 193 26.40 28.44 -10.66
N GLU A 194 26.07 27.84 -11.80
CA GLU A 194 26.45 28.33 -13.14
C GLU A 194 25.85 29.70 -13.47
N THR A 195 24.61 29.98 -13.03
CA THR A 195 23.96 31.29 -13.23
C THR A 195 24.64 32.38 -12.39
N VAL A 196 24.97 32.07 -11.13
CA VAL A 196 25.68 33.00 -10.24
C VAL A 196 27.08 33.29 -10.78
N ASP A 197 27.83 32.28 -11.20
CA ASP A 197 29.16 32.47 -11.78
C ASP A 197 29.13 33.32 -13.08
N ALA A 198 28.09 33.17 -13.90
CA ALA A 198 27.90 33.98 -15.10
C ALA A 198 27.61 35.46 -14.79
N GLU A 199 26.85 35.76 -13.72
CA GLU A 199 26.58 37.14 -13.29
C GLU A 199 27.81 37.84 -12.70
N PHE A 200 28.80 37.11 -12.18
CA PHE A 200 30.02 37.68 -11.60
C PHE A 200 31.16 37.95 -12.60
N GLN A 201 31.09 37.46 -13.85
CA GLN A 201 32.15 37.67 -14.85
C GLN A 201 32.06 39.00 -15.64
N GLU A 202 31.09 39.88 -15.36
CA GLU A 202 30.86 41.09 -16.16
C GLU A 202 31.26 42.41 -15.48
N ILE A 203 32.50 42.54 -14.98
CA ILE A 203 33.15 43.86 -14.78
C ILE A 203 34.63 43.77 -15.14
N ALA A 204 34.98 44.12 -16.38
CA ALA A 204 36.35 44.48 -16.72
C ALA A 204 36.71 45.82 -16.05
N PRO A 205 37.91 45.99 -15.47
CA PRO A 205 38.28 47.24 -14.84
C PRO A 205 38.42 48.33 -15.90
N VAL A 206 37.54 49.33 -15.85
CA VAL A 206 37.67 50.57 -16.63
C VAL A 206 38.98 51.24 -16.21
N ALA A 207 39.95 51.26 -17.13
CA ALA A 207 41.18 52.02 -16.95
C ALA A 207 40.85 53.51 -16.88
N LEU A 208 40.95 54.10 -15.69
CA LEU A 208 40.89 55.53 -15.48
C LEU A 208 42.14 56.17 -16.09
N ASN A 209 42.04 56.66 -17.33
CA ASN A 209 43.03 57.55 -17.93
C ASN A 209 42.99 58.90 -17.18
N ARG A 210 43.98 59.12 -16.30
CA ARG A 210 44.32 60.44 -15.77
C ARG A 210 45.28 61.11 -16.78
N PRO A 211 44.94 62.25 -17.41
CA PRO A 211 45.92 62.96 -18.20
C PRO A 211 46.98 63.59 -17.29
N ALA A 212 48.23 63.33 -17.61
CA ALA A 212 49.40 63.93 -16.99
C ALA A 212 49.46 65.43 -17.30
N ASN A 213 49.65 66.20 -16.25
CA ASN A 213 50.05 67.60 -16.29
C ASN A 213 51.49 67.65 -16.78
N ASP A 214 51.79 68.42 -17.84
CA ASP A 214 53.16 68.91 -18.05
C ASP A 214 53.14 70.33 -18.59
N ALA A 215 54.01 71.14 -17.99
CA ALA A 215 54.12 72.57 -18.11
C ALA A 215 55.45 72.92 -18.77
N SER A 216 55.43 73.76 -19.80
CA SER A 216 56.52 74.59 -20.33
C SER A 216 55.97 75.25 -21.60
N GLU A 217 56.19 76.50 -21.98
CA GLU A 217 57.18 77.53 -21.63
C GLU A 217 56.67 78.86 -22.23
N ARG A 218 56.91 79.99 -21.55
CA ARG A 218 57.00 81.35 -22.16
C ARG A 218 58.50 81.65 -22.31
N PRO A 219 58.98 82.39 -23.34
CA PRO A 219 58.89 83.87 -23.41
C PRO A 219 58.72 84.39 -24.87
N SER A 220 58.42 85.64 -25.22
CA SER A 220 58.73 86.97 -24.65
C SER A 220 57.57 87.95 -24.87
#